data_AF-A0A956IBF2-F1
#
_entry.id   AF-A0A956IBF2-F1
#
_cell.length_a   1.000
_cell.length_b   1.000
_cell.length_c   1.000
_cell.angle_alpha   90.00
_cell.angle_beta   90.00
_cell.angle_gamma   90.00
#
_symmetry.space_group_name_H-M   'P 1'
#
loop_
_entity.id
_entity.type
_entity.pdbx_description
1 polymer ?
#
loop_
_entity_poly.entity_id
_entity_poly.type
_entity_poly.pdbx_seq_one_letter_code
_entity_poly.pdbx_strand_id
1 'polypeptide(L)'
;MPLSLGTRTDLDGRHPQSFDLPTSHLLTHAVVVGMTGSGKTGLVAVLVEEALRTGIPALVFDIKGDLPNLALAFPSFDVEAMRPWVEAPPDD
;
A
#
# COMPACT_ATOMS: atom_id res chain seq x y z
N MET A 1 -2.98 -15.38 8.90
CA MET A 1 -2.33 -15.58 7.58
C MET A 1 -1.19 -14.60 7.45
N PRO A 2 -0.10 -14.93 6.72
CA PRO A 2 0.94 -13.96 6.41
C PRO A 2 0.41 -12.92 5.39
N LEU A 3 1.07 -11.77 5.33
CA LEU A 3 0.84 -10.72 4.32
C LEU A 3 1.84 -10.91 3.18
N SER A 4 1.40 -10.95 1.93
CA SER A 4 2.31 -11.15 0.79
C SER A 4 2.84 -9.81 0.30
N LEU A 5 4.11 -9.51 0.57
CA LEU A 5 4.72 -8.21 0.29
C LEU A 5 5.52 -8.19 -1.03
N GLY A 6 5.31 -9.18 -1.88
CA GLY A 6 5.98 -9.32 -3.17
C GLY A 6 7.24 -10.18 -3.07
N THR A 7 8.35 -9.69 -3.62
CA THR A 7 9.59 -10.47 -3.78
C THR A 7 10.71 -9.82 -3.00
N ARG A 8 11.45 -10.62 -2.22
CA ARG A 8 12.74 -10.25 -1.65
C ARG A 8 13.85 -10.88 -2.47
N THR A 9 14.89 -10.09 -2.72
CA THR A 9 16.09 -10.52 -3.43
C THR A 9 17.28 -10.32 -2.50
N ASP A 10 18.30 -11.17 -2.63
CA ASP A 10 19.57 -10.98 -1.92
C ASP A 10 20.28 -9.72 -2.44
N LEU A 11 21.27 -9.22 -1.66
CA LEU A 11 21.98 -7.97 -1.96
C LEU A 11 22.75 -8.01 -3.29
N ASP A 12 23.08 -9.20 -3.78
CA ASP A 12 23.73 -9.42 -5.08
C ASP A 12 22.74 -9.46 -6.26
N GLY A 13 21.45 -9.23 -5.98
CA GLY A 13 20.39 -9.26 -6.98
C GLY A 13 20.01 -10.67 -7.45
N ARG A 14 20.50 -11.72 -6.79
CA ARG A 14 20.20 -13.11 -7.13
C ARG A 14 19.11 -13.66 -6.21
N HIS A 15 18.52 -14.78 -6.64
CA HIS A 15 17.57 -15.56 -5.84
C HIS A 15 16.32 -14.78 -5.38
N PRO A 16 15.45 -14.36 -6.32
CA PRO A 16 14.14 -13.82 -5.95
C PRO A 16 13.35 -14.88 -5.18
N GLN A 17 12.86 -14.50 -4.00
CA GLN A 17 12.00 -15.33 -3.15
C GLN A 17 10.76 -14.56 -2.77
N SER A 18 9.64 -15.28 -2.58
CA SER A 18 8.43 -14.68 -1.99
C SER A 18 8.77 -14.02 -0.66
N PHE A 19 8.24 -12.82 -0.44
CA PHE A 19 8.37 -12.11 0.81
C PHE A 19 7.04 -12.07 1.54
N ASP A 20 6.79 -13.12 2.31
CA ASP A 20 5.59 -13.24 3.13
C ASP A 20 5.90 -12.83 4.57
N LEU A 21 5.25 -11.77 5.05
CA LEU A 21 5.43 -11.25 6.40
C LEU A 21 4.42 -11.90 7.36
N PRO A 22 4.85 -12.61 8.42
CA PRO A 22 3.93 -13.08 9.44
C PRO A 22 3.24 -11.90 10.13
N THR A 23 1.91 -11.91 10.18
CA THR A 23 1.11 -10.83 10.81
C THR A 23 1.45 -10.61 12.28
N SER A 24 1.91 -11.64 12.98
CA SER A 24 2.40 -11.54 14.35
C SER A 24 3.60 -10.59 14.52
N HIS A 25 4.40 -10.36 13.47
CA HIS A 25 5.51 -9.41 13.51
C HIS A 25 5.04 -7.95 13.61
N LEU A 26 3.81 -7.64 13.19
CA LEU A 26 3.25 -6.29 13.28
C LEU A 26 2.73 -5.95 14.69
N LEU A 27 2.63 -6.94 15.58
CA LEU A 27 2.20 -6.73 16.98
C LEU A 27 3.25 -6.03 17.83
N THR A 28 4.50 -5.96 17.35
CA THR A 28 5.63 -5.32 18.05
C THR A 28 6.06 -4.00 17.42
N HIS A 29 5.18 -3.37 16.63
CA HIS A 29 5.46 -2.18 15.81
C HIS A 29 6.40 -2.48 14.63
N ALA A 30 6.27 -1.68 13.58
CA ALA A 30 7.14 -1.72 12.42
C ALA A 30 7.51 -0.28 12.02
N VAL A 31 8.68 -0.12 11.41
CA VAL A 31 9.13 1.15 10.85
C VAL A 31 9.63 0.94 9.44
N VAL A 32 9.17 1.77 8.50
CA VAL A 32 9.60 1.76 7.11
C VAL A 32 10.48 2.98 6.87
N VAL A 33 11.75 2.75 6.55
CA VAL A 33 12.76 3.81 6.36
C VAL A 33 13.41 3.69 4.98
N GLY A 34 13.87 4.82 4.43
CA GLY A 34 14.47 4.88 3.10
C GLY A 34 14.39 6.27 2.47
N MET A 35 15.22 6.54 1.47
CA MET A 35 15.24 7.81 0.74
C MET A 35 13.95 8.03 -0.10
N THR A 36 13.69 9.25 -0.55
CA THR A 36 12.61 9.51 -1.53
C THR A 36 12.80 8.67 -2.79
N GLY A 37 11.72 8.10 -3.34
CA GLY A 37 11.78 7.22 -4.51
C GLY A 37 12.14 5.75 -4.22
N SER A 38 12.49 5.39 -2.97
CA SER A 38 12.82 4.00 -2.60
C SER A 38 11.62 3.06 -2.46
N GLY A 39 10.39 3.54 -2.68
CA GLY A 39 9.18 2.72 -2.60
C GLY A 39 8.54 2.59 -1.23
N LYS A 40 8.92 3.39 -0.21
CA LYS A 40 8.30 3.38 1.13
C LYS A 40 6.76 3.43 1.10
N THR A 41 6.19 4.39 0.39
CA THR A 41 4.73 4.55 0.26
C THR A 41 4.11 3.32 -0.42
N GLY A 42 4.75 2.80 -1.48
CA GLY A 42 4.29 1.59 -2.16
C GLY A 42 4.28 0.36 -1.24
N LEU A 43 5.32 0.20 -0.41
CA LEU A 43 5.36 -0.87 0.59
C LEU A 43 4.23 -0.75 1.62
N VAL A 44 3.95 0.48 2.10
CA VAL A 44 2.83 0.73 3.03
C VAL A 44 1.49 0.45 2.35
N ALA A 45 1.32 0.84 1.08
CA ALA A 45 0.10 0.54 0.32
C ALA A 45 -0.15 -0.98 0.24
N VAL A 46 0.86 -1.76 -0.15
CA VAL A 46 0.75 -3.24 -0.20
C VAL A 46 0.45 -3.82 1.17
N LEU A 47 1.09 -3.33 2.25
CA LEU A 47 0.79 -3.77 3.62
C LEU A 47 -0.68 -3.54 3.98
N VAL A 48 -1.24 -2.38 3.63
CA VAL A 48 -2.65 -2.04 3.90
C VAL A 48 -3.57 -2.93 3.05
N GLU A 49 -3.30 -3.10 1.75
CA GLU A 49 -4.08 -3.96 0.87
C GLU A 49 -4.13 -5.41 1.38
N GLU A 50 -2.99 -5.98 1.75
CA GLU A 50 -2.89 -7.35 2.26
C GLU A 50 -3.56 -7.50 3.64
N ALA A 51 -3.44 -6.50 4.51
CA ALA A 51 -4.17 -6.48 5.78
C ALA A 51 -5.68 -6.53 5.54
N LEU A 52 -6.20 -5.69 4.65
CA LEU A 52 -7.63 -5.66 4.32
C LEU A 52 -8.09 -6.97 3.65
N ARG A 53 -7.30 -7.53 2.72
CA ARG A 53 -7.58 -8.83 2.07
C ARG A 53 -7.66 -9.98 3.07
N THR A 54 -6.89 -9.91 4.15
CA THR A 54 -6.89 -10.91 5.23
C THR A 54 -7.90 -10.62 6.34
N GLY A 55 -8.73 -9.59 6.19
CA GLY A 55 -9.78 -9.21 7.14
C GLY A 55 -9.28 -8.44 8.36
N ILE A 56 -8.04 -7.94 8.34
CA ILE A 56 -7.47 -7.11 9.40
C ILE A 56 -7.88 -5.65 9.14
N PRO A 57 -8.63 -5.00 10.05
CA PRO A 57 -8.98 -3.60 9.88
C PRO A 57 -7.73 -2.72 10.00
N ALA A 58 -7.64 -1.70 9.14
CA ALA A 58 -6.54 -0.74 9.14
C ALA A 58 -7.05 0.69 9.36
N LEU A 59 -6.43 1.41 10.29
CA LEU A 59 -6.58 2.86 10.46
C LEU A 59 -5.28 3.53 10.00
N VAL A 60 -5.38 4.40 9.00
CA VAL A 60 -4.22 5.02 8.35
C VAL A 60 -4.29 6.53 8.54
N PHE A 61 -3.21 7.10 9.08
CA PHE A 61 -3.00 8.54 9.14
C PHE A 61 -2.05 8.95 8.03
N ASP A 62 -2.59 9.52 6.97
CA ASP A 62 -1.84 9.90 5.78
C ASP A 62 -1.77 11.43 5.63
N ILE A 63 -0.56 11.98 5.75
CA ILE A 63 -0.29 13.41 5.63
C ILE A 63 -0.25 13.85 4.15
N LYS A 64 0.10 12.92 3.24
CA LYS A 64 0.21 13.20 1.80
C LYS A 64 -1.12 13.03 1.08
N GLY A 65 -2.01 12.20 1.60
CA GLY A 65 -3.34 11.95 1.04
C GLY A 65 -3.32 11.05 -0.19
N ASP A 66 -2.23 10.30 -0.41
CA ASP A 66 -2.07 9.41 -1.55
C ASP A 66 -2.61 7.98 -1.29
N LEU A 67 -2.64 7.52 -0.04
CA LEU A 67 -3.14 6.19 0.32
C LEU A 67 -4.66 6.02 0.18
N PRO A 68 -5.53 7.04 0.43
CA PRO A 68 -6.96 6.94 0.17
C PRO A 68 -7.32 6.59 -1.27
N ASN A 69 -6.42 6.88 -2.22
CA ASN A 69 -6.62 6.52 -3.64
C ASN A 69 -6.75 5.00 -3.86
N LEU A 70 -6.26 4.17 -2.93
CA LEU A 70 -6.49 2.72 -2.95
C LEU A 70 -7.99 2.37 -2.94
N ALA A 71 -8.84 3.21 -2.33
CA ALA A 71 -10.29 3.03 -2.31
C ALA A 71 -10.98 3.45 -3.62
N LEU A 72 -10.25 4.10 -4.55
CA LEU A 72 -10.78 4.55 -5.85
C LEU A 72 -10.67 3.48 -6.95
N ALA A 73 -10.22 2.26 -6.61
CA ALA A 73 -10.16 1.11 -7.52
C ALA A 73 -11.55 0.47 -7.72
N PHE A 74 -12.49 1.21 -8.32
CA PHE A 74 -13.85 0.73 -8.56
C PHE A 74 -13.87 -0.45 -9.55
N PRO A 75 -14.60 -1.54 -9.27
CA PRO A 75 -14.67 -2.70 -10.17
C PRO A 75 -15.16 -2.38 -11.59
N SER A 76 -16.03 -1.38 -11.73
CA SER A 76 -16.62 -0.97 -13.01
C SER A 76 -15.73 -0.06 -13.84
N PHE A 77 -14.73 0.58 -13.22
CA PHE A 77 -13.95 1.69 -13.82
C PHE A 77 -14.83 2.78 -14.44
N ASP A 78 -16.04 2.98 -13.91
CA ASP A 78 -16.98 3.98 -14.41
C ASP A 78 -16.50 5.39 -14.05
N VAL A 79 -16.46 6.26 -15.05
CA VAL A 79 -16.05 7.66 -14.91
C VAL A 79 -16.98 8.41 -13.96
N GLU A 80 -18.29 8.11 -13.98
CA GLU A 80 -19.25 8.77 -13.10
C GLU A 80 -19.05 8.41 -11.63
N ALA A 81 -18.58 7.20 -11.33
CA ALA A 81 -18.23 6.79 -9.97
C ALA A 81 -16.96 7.51 -9.46
N MET A 82 -16.02 7.84 -10.37
CA MET A 82 -14.82 8.61 -10.06
C MET A 82 -15.08 10.11 -9.91
N ARG A 83 -16.04 10.67 -10.66
CA ARG A 83 -16.28 12.13 -10.76
C ARG A 83 -16.30 12.88 -9.41
N PRO A 84 -16.92 12.39 -8.32
CA PRO A 84 -16.94 13.09 -7.03
C PRO A 84 -15.58 13.22 -6.34
N TRP A 85 -14.60 12.40 -6.73
CA TRP A 85 -13.27 12.31 -6.11
C TRP A 85 -12.19 13.01 -6.92
N VAL A 86 -12.53 13.54 -8.10
CA VAL A 86 -11.60 14.28 -8.95
C VAL A 86 -11.51 15.71 -8.43
N GLU A 87 -10.29 16.13 -8.09
CA GLU A 87 -10.03 17.52 -7.71
C GLU A 87 -10.30 18.44 -8.91
N ALA A 88 -10.92 19.59 -8.65
CA ALA A 88 -11.03 20.63 -9.67
C ALA A 88 -9.62 21.09 -10.10
N PRO A 89 -9.40 21.42 -11.38
CA PRO A 89 -8.17 22.06 -11.77
C PRO A 89 -7.94 23.30 -10.89
N PRO A 90 -6.70 23.57 -10.45
CA PRO A 90 -6.42 24.81 -9.74
C PRO A 90 -6.80 25.99 -10.65
N ASP A 91 -7.67 26.85 -10.13
CA ASP A 91 -8.33 28.03 -10.73
C ASP A 91 -7.93 28.42 -12.17
N ASP A 92 -8.92 28.48 -13.07
CA ASP A 92 -8.93 29.36 -14.25
C ASP A 92 -9.06 30.84 -13.81
#